data_AF-A0A843QXX1-F1
#
_entry.id   AF-A0A843QXX1-F1
#
_cell.length_a   1.000
_cell.length_b   1.000
_cell.length_c   1.000
_cell.angle_alpha   90.00
_cell.angle_beta   90.00
_cell.angle_gamma   90.00
#
_symmetry.space_group_name_H-M   'P 1'
#
loop_
_entity.id
_entity.type
_entity.pdbx_description
1 polymer ?
#
loop_
_entity_poly.entity_id
_entity_poly.type
_entity_poly.pdbx_seq_one_letter_code
_entity_poly.pdbx_strand_id
1 'polypeptide(L)'
;MTAVTVAGLMVVAIWLVALKKRPAYPQALQEGWQSYIRQGMLSGAKLAPFFIAIGYFSNAFDGSPVALALSKVVGPNLSHLSWGLLFVIPVAIVLLALLGIHPLVSITLLGQVLLTSQVTIPTLAIALALNVGGALSYLVSPFEGAIVLISDLADVPPTTVAIKYNGWFGLWFLLLSTVVIYFFTN
;
A
#
# COMPACT_ATOMS: atom_id res chain seq x y z
N MET A 1 5.42 -14.60 9.51
CA MET A 1 5.52 -14.96 8.07
C MET A 1 4.18 -15.56 7.70
N THR A 2 3.29 -14.73 7.15
CA THR A 2 1.84 -14.89 7.31
C THR A 2 1.19 -15.37 6.01
N ALA A 3 -0.02 -15.93 6.08
CA ALA A 3 -0.78 -16.67 5.05
C ALA A 3 -0.58 -16.27 3.57
N VAL A 4 -0.28 -15.02 3.27
CA VAL A 4 0.02 -14.50 1.93
C VAL A 4 1.21 -15.22 1.27
N THR A 5 2.30 -15.46 2.01
CA THR A 5 3.48 -16.16 1.45
C THR A 5 3.13 -17.61 1.09
N VAL A 6 2.33 -18.27 1.94
CA VAL A 6 1.87 -19.64 1.72
C VAL A 6 0.92 -19.71 0.52
N ALA A 7 -0.03 -18.77 0.42
CA ALA A 7 -0.95 -18.68 -0.71
C ALA A 7 -0.22 -18.43 -2.03
N GLY A 8 0.78 -17.53 -2.04
CA GLY A 8 1.63 -17.29 -3.21
C GLY A 8 2.39 -18.54 -3.63
N LEU A 9 3.02 -19.25 -2.68
CA LEU A 9 3.72 -20.51 -2.95
C LEU A 9 2.78 -21.59 -3.49
N MET A 10 1.55 -21.68 -2.96
CA MET A 10 0.54 -22.61 -3.44
C MET A 10 0.16 -22.34 -4.89
N VAL A 11 -0.10 -21.08 -5.26
CA VAL A 11 -0.43 -20.71 -6.65
C VAL A 11 0.71 -21.09 -7.60
N VAL A 12 1.95 -20.77 -7.23
CA VAL A 12 3.14 -21.14 -8.02
C VAL A 12 3.26 -22.66 -8.15
N ALA A 13 3.09 -23.42 -7.06
CA ALA A 13 3.16 -24.88 -7.07
C ALA A 13 2.08 -25.50 -7.98
N ILE A 14 0.84 -25.04 -7.88
CA ILE A 14 -0.28 -25.50 -8.72
C ILE A 14 0.05 -25.22 -10.20
N TRP A 15 0.56 -24.04 -10.50
CA TRP A 15 0.90 -23.64 -11.87
C TRP A 15 2.02 -24.49 -12.47
N LEU A 16 3.07 -24.76 -11.70
CA LEU A 16 4.18 -25.63 -12.12
C LEU A 16 3.71 -27.06 -12.38
N VAL A 17 2.82 -27.60 -11.54
CA VAL A 17 2.23 -28.93 -11.74
C VAL A 17 1.37 -28.97 -13.00
N ALA A 18 0.58 -27.92 -13.27
CA ALA A 18 -0.23 -27.84 -14.48
C ALA A 18 0.62 -27.79 -15.76
N LEU A 19 1.78 -27.12 -15.72
CA LEU A 19 2.69 -26.98 -16.85
C LEU A 19 3.51 -28.24 -17.15
N LYS A 20 3.64 -29.17 -16.20
CA LYS A 20 4.42 -30.43 -16.34
C LYS A 20 3.96 -31.31 -17.50
N LYS A 21 2.72 -31.15 -17.97
CA LYS A 21 2.15 -31.89 -19.11
C LYS A 21 2.64 -31.39 -20.47
N ARG A 22 3.41 -30.30 -20.55
CA ARG A 22 3.91 -29.75 -21.82
C ARG A 22 5.29 -30.30 -22.19
N PRO A 23 5.55 -30.66 -23.46
CA PRO A 23 6.83 -31.22 -23.89
C PRO A 23 8.04 -30.29 -23.62
N ALA A 24 7.82 -28.97 -23.68
CA ALA A 24 8.86 -27.96 -23.46
C ALA A 24 9.07 -27.58 -21.97
N TYR A 25 8.43 -28.29 -21.03
CA TYR A 25 8.47 -27.96 -19.60
C TYR A 25 9.88 -27.84 -19.00
N PRO A 26 10.84 -28.75 -19.24
CA PRO A 26 12.17 -28.66 -18.62
C PRO A 26 12.91 -27.39 -19.04
N GLN A 27 12.79 -27.03 -20.32
CA GLN A 27 13.46 -25.88 -20.91
C GLN A 27 12.83 -24.57 -20.43
N ALA A 28 11.49 -24.50 -20.43
CA ALA A 28 10.74 -23.35 -19.91
C ALA A 28 10.98 -23.12 -18.40
N LEU A 29 11.15 -24.19 -17.61
CA LEU A 29 11.47 -24.07 -16.18
C LEU A 29 12.87 -23.49 -15.97
N GLN A 30 13.85 -23.92 -16.77
CA GLN A 30 15.23 -23.48 -16.66
C GLN A 30 15.38 -22.01 -17.09
N GLU A 31 14.73 -21.62 -18.19
CA GLU A 31 14.67 -20.24 -18.65
C GLU A 31 13.92 -19.34 -17.65
N GLY A 32 12.77 -19.79 -17.15
CA GLY A 32 12.00 -19.07 -16.13
C GLY A 32 12.77 -18.90 -14.81
N TRP A 33 13.51 -19.92 -14.37
CA TRP A 33 14.36 -19.85 -13.18
C TRP A 33 15.52 -18.86 -13.36
N GLN A 34 16.19 -18.89 -14.52
CA GLN A 34 17.27 -17.95 -14.82
C GLN A 34 16.76 -16.52 -14.93
N SER A 35 15.61 -16.29 -15.57
CA SER A 35 14.95 -14.99 -15.62
C SER A 35 14.52 -14.54 -14.21
N TYR A 36 13.93 -15.42 -13.40
CA TYR A 36 13.56 -15.08 -12.01
C TYR A 36 14.76 -14.66 -11.17
N ILE A 37 15.89 -15.36 -11.23
CA ILE A 37 17.08 -14.97 -10.48
C ILE A 37 17.66 -13.66 -11.02
N ARG A 38 17.86 -13.55 -12.35
CA ARG A 38 18.55 -12.41 -12.96
C ARG A 38 17.72 -11.13 -12.99
N GLN A 39 16.44 -11.25 -13.28
CA GLN A 39 15.52 -10.13 -13.52
C GLN A 39 14.49 -9.97 -12.39
N GLY A 40 14.08 -11.06 -11.73
CA GLY A 40 13.13 -10.98 -10.60
C GLY A 40 13.82 -10.60 -9.30
N MET A 41 14.60 -11.52 -8.73
CA MET A 41 15.22 -11.40 -7.41
C MET A 41 16.28 -10.28 -7.37
N LEU A 42 17.17 -10.22 -8.36
CA LEU A 42 18.20 -9.18 -8.42
C LEU A 42 17.63 -7.79 -8.77
N SER A 43 16.50 -7.70 -9.49
CA SER A 43 15.83 -6.41 -9.68
C SER A 43 14.99 -6.02 -8.47
N GLY A 44 14.37 -6.99 -7.77
CA GLY A 44 13.71 -6.77 -6.48
C GLY A 44 14.67 -6.28 -5.40
N ALA A 45 15.94 -6.71 -5.44
CA ALA A 45 16.99 -6.17 -4.59
C ALA A 45 17.22 -4.66 -4.79
N LYS A 46 16.84 -4.08 -5.95
CA LYS A 46 16.87 -2.61 -6.16
C LYS A 46 15.85 -1.86 -5.31
N LEU A 47 14.79 -2.53 -4.84
CA LEU A 47 13.84 -1.97 -3.88
C LEU A 47 14.32 -2.11 -2.43
N ALA A 48 15.33 -2.93 -2.15
CA ALA A 48 15.83 -3.11 -0.78
C ALA A 48 16.34 -1.80 -0.15
N PRO A 49 17.14 -0.95 -0.83
CA PRO A 49 17.52 0.36 -0.29
C PRO A 49 16.30 1.23 0.06
N PHE A 50 15.24 1.17 -0.73
CA PHE A 50 14.01 1.91 -0.49
C PHE A 50 13.30 1.44 0.78
N PHE A 51 13.09 0.13 0.95
CA PHE A 51 12.49 -0.43 2.17
C PHE A 51 13.37 -0.20 3.41
N ILE A 52 14.71 -0.30 3.28
CA ILE A 52 15.64 0.02 4.36
C ILE A 52 15.54 1.52 4.72
N ALA A 53 15.49 2.41 3.74
CA ALA A 53 15.36 3.84 3.96
C ALA A 53 14.04 4.19 4.67
N ILE A 54 12.92 3.57 4.28
CA ILE A 54 11.63 3.73 4.97
C ILE A 54 11.71 3.21 6.40
N GLY A 55 12.28 2.03 6.62
CA GLY A 55 12.45 1.47 7.96
C GLY A 55 13.33 2.36 8.86
N TYR A 56 14.44 2.87 8.32
CA TYR A 56 15.32 3.80 9.02
C TYR A 56 14.62 5.14 9.30
N PHE A 57 13.91 5.70 8.33
CA PHE A 57 13.10 6.91 8.48
C PHE A 57 12.03 6.74 9.55
N SER A 58 11.30 5.61 9.53
CA SER A 58 10.30 5.26 10.55
C SER A 58 10.89 5.31 11.96
N ASN A 59 12.04 4.65 12.14
CA ASN A 59 12.71 4.58 13.43
C ASN A 59 13.29 5.94 13.86
N ALA A 60 13.83 6.72 12.92
CA ALA A 60 14.35 8.06 13.19
C ALA A 60 13.23 9.08 13.47
N PHE A 61 12.06 8.90 12.87
CA PHE A 61 10.88 9.72 13.12
C PHE A 61 10.27 9.41 14.48
N ASP A 62 10.29 8.14 14.91
CA ASP A 62 9.79 7.73 16.22
C ASP A 62 10.52 8.48 17.35
N GLY A 63 9.78 9.14 18.24
CA GLY A 63 10.33 9.99 19.29
C GLY A 63 11.03 11.28 18.82
N SER A 64 11.05 11.58 17.52
CA SER A 64 11.64 12.83 17.01
C SER A 64 10.85 14.08 17.44
N PRO A 65 11.49 15.27 17.51
CA PRO A 65 10.79 16.52 17.77
C PRO A 65 9.67 16.81 16.76
N VAL A 66 9.85 16.37 15.51
CA VAL A 66 8.83 16.51 14.45
C VAL A 66 7.62 15.63 14.75
N ALA A 67 7.84 14.36 15.12
CA ALA A 67 6.75 13.46 15.50
C ALA A 67 5.98 13.97 16.72
N LEU A 68 6.70 14.50 17.71
CA LEU A 68 6.09 15.13 18.89
C LEU A 68 5.28 16.37 18.52
N ALA A 69 5.79 17.24 17.65
CA ALA A 69 5.07 18.41 17.18
C ALA A 69 3.81 18.01 16.39
N LEU A 70 3.92 17.03 15.49
CA LEU A 70 2.79 16.53 14.72
C LEU A 70 1.72 15.92 15.64
N SER A 71 2.13 15.09 16.60
CA SER A 71 1.22 14.45 17.55
C SER A 71 0.50 15.47 18.44
N LYS A 72 1.18 16.57 18.82
CA LYS A 72 0.56 17.66 19.59
C LYS A 72 -0.46 18.47 18.78
N VAL A 73 -0.23 18.69 17.49
CA VAL A 73 -1.14 19.47 16.63
C VAL A 73 -2.30 18.61 16.14
N VAL A 74 -2.01 17.39 15.71
CA VAL A 74 -2.97 16.50 15.06
C VAL A 74 -3.72 15.66 16.10
N GLY A 75 -3.02 15.09 17.08
CA GLY A 75 -3.57 14.18 18.10
C GLY A 75 -4.84 14.66 18.80
N PRO A 76 -4.89 15.90 19.34
CA PRO A 76 -6.09 16.42 20.00
C PRO A 76 -7.31 16.50 19.09
N ASN A 77 -7.11 16.70 17.79
CA ASN A 77 -8.20 16.79 16.82
C ASN A 77 -8.69 15.40 16.37
N LEU A 78 -7.83 14.38 16.43
CA LEU A 78 -8.17 13.00 16.05
C LEU A 78 -9.17 12.36 17.03
N SER A 79 -9.10 12.67 18.32
CA SER A 79 -10.02 12.12 19.32
C SER A 79 -11.48 12.55 19.11
N HIS A 80 -11.71 13.75 18.56
CA HIS A 80 -13.03 14.26 18.23
C HIS A 80 -13.67 13.59 17.00
N LEU A 81 -12.86 13.04 16.11
CA LEU A 81 -13.34 12.43 14.86
C LEU A 81 -13.99 11.06 15.08
N SER A 82 -13.66 10.35 16.18
CA SER A 82 -14.14 8.98 16.46
C SER A 82 -14.11 8.13 15.17
N TRP A 83 -15.16 7.35 14.88
CA TRP A 83 -15.27 6.53 13.67
C TRP A 83 -15.08 7.27 12.34
N GLY A 84 -15.18 8.61 12.29
CA GLY A 84 -14.82 9.41 11.13
C GLY A 84 -13.35 9.25 10.70
N LEU A 85 -12.47 8.81 11.60
CA LEU A 85 -11.09 8.48 11.28
C LEU A 85 -10.95 7.38 10.22
N LEU A 86 -11.92 6.45 10.13
CA LEU A 86 -11.89 5.42 9.10
C LEU A 86 -11.98 5.98 7.67
N PHE A 87 -12.52 7.19 7.53
CA PHE A 87 -12.58 7.90 6.25
C PHE A 87 -11.41 8.89 6.10
N VAL A 88 -11.09 9.64 7.16
CA VAL A 88 -10.04 10.67 7.11
C VAL A 88 -8.65 10.08 6.88
N ILE A 89 -8.33 8.91 7.46
CA ILE A 89 -7.02 8.28 7.29
C ILE A 89 -6.73 7.95 5.82
N PRO A 90 -7.60 7.20 5.10
CA PRO A 90 -7.39 6.95 3.67
C PRO A 90 -7.26 8.22 2.84
N VAL A 91 -8.11 9.21 3.08
CA VAL A 91 -8.09 10.48 2.34
C VAL A 91 -6.78 11.22 2.56
N ALA A 92 -6.29 11.28 3.80
CA ALA A 92 -5.00 11.90 4.10
C ALA A 92 -3.86 11.22 3.35
N ILE A 93 -3.81 9.87 3.31
CA ILE A 93 -2.79 9.13 2.56
C ILE A 93 -2.86 9.46 1.07
N VAL A 94 -4.06 9.49 0.49
CA VAL A 94 -4.26 9.86 -0.91
C VAL A 94 -3.78 11.27 -1.20
N LEU A 95 -4.13 12.25 -0.35
CA LEU A 95 -3.69 13.64 -0.53
C LEU A 95 -2.17 13.76 -0.49
N LEU A 96 -1.52 13.09 0.45
CA LEU A 96 -0.05 13.05 0.52
C LEU A 96 0.55 12.38 -0.74
N ALA A 97 -0.07 11.31 -1.24
CA ALA A 97 0.36 10.64 -2.46
C ALA A 97 0.20 11.53 -3.71
N LEU A 98 -0.85 12.35 -3.77
CA LEU A 98 -1.03 13.37 -4.83
C LEU A 98 -0.02 14.51 -4.74
N LEU A 99 0.68 14.67 -3.60
CA LEU A 99 1.84 15.57 -3.46
C LEU A 99 3.17 14.86 -3.74
N GLY A 100 3.13 13.59 -4.17
CA GLY A 100 4.31 12.78 -4.48
C GLY A 100 4.93 12.08 -3.26
N ILE A 101 4.28 12.11 -2.09
CA ILE A 101 4.76 11.35 -0.92
C ILE A 101 4.33 9.90 -1.07
N HIS A 102 5.31 8.99 -1.08
CA HIS A 102 5.03 7.58 -1.27
C HIS A 102 4.07 7.02 -0.18
N PRO A 103 3.08 6.19 -0.54
CA PRO A 103 2.07 5.69 0.39
C PRO A 103 2.61 5.00 1.64
N LEU A 104 3.66 4.18 1.49
CA LEU A 104 4.30 3.51 2.62
C LEU A 104 4.87 4.49 3.66
N VAL A 105 5.38 5.63 3.24
CA VAL A 105 5.88 6.68 4.15
C VAL A 105 4.70 7.29 4.91
N SER A 106 3.62 7.66 4.20
CA SER A 106 2.40 8.21 4.77
C SER A 106 1.75 7.27 5.79
N ILE A 107 1.65 5.98 5.47
CA ILE A 107 1.11 4.93 6.37
C ILE A 107 1.93 4.84 7.64
N THR A 108 3.26 4.83 7.50
CA THR A 108 4.18 4.71 8.64
C THR A 108 4.05 5.91 9.58
N LEU A 109 4.08 7.13 9.02
CA LEU A 109 3.94 8.38 9.77
C LEU A 109 2.61 8.48 10.50
N LEU A 110 1.50 8.28 9.78
CA LEU A 110 0.17 8.35 10.37
C LEU A 110 -0.04 7.23 11.40
N GLY A 111 0.45 6.03 11.12
CA GLY A 111 0.40 4.91 12.07
C GLY A 111 1.07 5.23 13.40
N GLN A 112 2.28 5.82 13.38
CA GLN A 112 2.98 6.22 14.60
C GLN A 112 2.22 7.30 15.38
N VAL A 113 1.70 8.32 14.70
CA VAL A 113 0.91 9.39 15.33
C VAL A 113 -0.38 8.83 15.95
N LEU A 114 -1.04 7.88 15.27
CA LEU A 114 -2.28 7.27 15.76
C LEU A 114 -2.03 6.34 16.95
N LEU A 115 -0.89 5.64 17.01
CA LEU A 115 -0.51 4.78 18.12
C LEU A 115 -0.16 5.56 19.40
N THR A 116 0.39 6.77 19.26
CA THR A 116 0.68 7.65 20.40
C THR A 116 -0.52 8.50 20.81
N SER A 117 -1.56 8.55 19.96
CA SER A 117 -2.81 9.24 20.25
C SER A 117 -3.76 8.34 21.05
N GLN A 118 -4.44 8.89 22.06
CA GLN A 118 -5.45 8.16 22.84
C GLN A 118 -6.78 8.05 22.07
N VAL A 119 -6.75 7.38 20.92
CA VAL A 119 -7.94 7.18 20.08
C VAL A 119 -8.75 6.00 20.62
N THR A 120 -10.07 6.15 20.69
CA THR A 120 -11.00 5.14 21.22
C THR A 120 -11.38 4.02 20.24
N ILE A 121 -10.83 4.02 19.03
CA ILE A 121 -11.16 3.05 17.97
C ILE A 121 -10.27 1.80 18.10
N PRO A 122 -10.79 0.59 17.83
CA PRO A 122 -9.97 -0.62 17.77
C PRO A 122 -8.76 -0.48 16.85
N THR A 123 -7.58 -0.92 17.31
CA THR A 123 -6.32 -0.89 16.54
C THR A 123 -6.44 -1.61 15.19
N LEU A 124 -7.24 -2.68 15.13
CA LEU A 124 -7.52 -3.40 13.88
C LEU A 124 -8.21 -2.51 12.85
N ALA A 125 -9.21 -1.70 13.26
CA ALA A 125 -9.93 -0.82 12.35
C ALA A 125 -9.00 0.27 11.79
N ILE A 126 -8.11 0.80 12.63
CA ILE A 126 -7.07 1.76 12.22
C ILE A 126 -6.11 1.12 11.21
N ALA A 127 -5.63 -0.10 11.47
CA ALA A 127 -4.73 -0.81 10.57
C ALA A 127 -5.39 -1.08 9.21
N LEU A 128 -6.67 -1.46 9.20
CA LEU A 128 -7.45 -1.64 7.97
C LEU A 128 -7.63 -0.30 7.22
N ALA A 129 -7.93 0.80 7.91
CA ALA A 129 -8.05 2.12 7.30
C ALA A 129 -6.74 2.61 6.68
N LEU A 130 -5.61 2.40 7.35
CA LEU A 130 -4.27 2.69 6.81
C LEU A 130 -3.99 1.87 5.54
N ASN A 131 -4.36 0.58 5.54
CA ASN A 131 -4.17 -0.30 4.39
C ASN A 131 -5.06 0.11 3.20
N VAL A 132 -6.32 0.47 3.45
CA VAL A 132 -7.24 1.03 2.44
C VAL A 132 -6.66 2.31 1.85
N GLY A 133 -6.13 3.21 2.69
CA GLY A 133 -5.46 4.42 2.23
C GLY A 133 -4.28 4.14 1.30
N GLY A 134 -3.43 3.17 1.68
CA GLY A 134 -2.33 2.69 0.84
C GLY A 134 -2.81 2.17 -0.51
N ALA A 135 -3.71 1.19 -0.49
CA ALA A 135 -4.28 0.60 -1.70
C ALA A 135 -4.94 1.65 -2.60
N LEU A 136 -5.71 2.56 -2.02
CA LEU A 136 -6.37 3.64 -2.76
C LEU A 136 -5.35 4.59 -3.40
N SER A 137 -4.30 4.99 -2.67
CA SER A 137 -3.26 5.85 -3.21
C SER A 137 -2.50 5.23 -4.39
N TYR A 138 -2.30 3.91 -4.39
CA TYR A 138 -1.75 3.19 -5.55
C TYR A 138 -2.63 3.27 -6.81
N LEU A 139 -3.95 3.46 -6.63
CA LEU A 139 -4.90 3.55 -7.74
C LEU A 139 -5.06 4.97 -8.28
N VAL A 140 -4.98 5.98 -7.41
CA VAL A 140 -5.38 7.36 -7.75
C VAL A 140 -4.23 8.37 -7.75
N SER A 141 -2.99 7.96 -7.47
CA SER A 141 -1.82 8.84 -7.56
C SER A 141 -1.15 8.76 -8.94
N PRO A 142 -0.90 9.88 -9.63
CA PRO A 142 -0.24 9.90 -10.94
C PRO A 142 1.26 9.57 -10.87
N PHE A 143 1.84 9.54 -9.67
CA PHE A 143 3.27 9.26 -9.45
C PHE A 143 3.57 7.77 -9.27
N GLU A 144 2.54 6.93 -9.22
CA GLU A 144 2.68 5.52 -8.97
C GLU A 144 3.15 4.76 -10.21
N GLY A 145 4.11 3.86 -10.04
CA GLY A 145 4.78 3.18 -11.16
C GLY A 145 3.81 2.40 -12.05
N ALA A 146 2.78 1.78 -11.46
CA ALA A 146 1.74 1.09 -12.23
C ALA A 146 0.91 2.05 -13.09
N ILE A 147 0.59 3.24 -12.56
CA ILE A 147 -0.16 4.27 -13.29
C ILE A 147 0.68 4.85 -14.43
N VAL A 148 1.96 5.13 -14.18
CA VAL A 148 2.90 5.60 -15.21
C VAL A 148 3.03 4.57 -16.33
N LEU A 149 3.15 3.28 -15.99
CA LEU A 149 3.22 2.21 -16.98
C LEU A 149 1.93 2.08 -17.81
N ILE A 150 0.76 2.16 -17.18
CA ILE A 150 -0.52 2.14 -17.91
C ILE A 150 -0.67 3.37 -18.79
N SER A 151 -0.25 4.54 -18.30
CA SER A 151 -0.24 5.80 -19.03
C SER A 151 0.61 5.72 -20.31
N ASP A 152 1.81 5.14 -20.22
CA ASP A 152 2.71 4.90 -21.36
C ASP A 152 2.09 3.93 -22.37
N LEU A 153 1.51 2.81 -21.89
CA LEU A 153 0.85 1.82 -22.76
C LEU A 153 -0.41 2.35 -23.45
N ALA A 154 -1.15 3.25 -22.80
CA ALA A 154 -2.40 3.79 -23.29
C ALA A 154 -2.23 5.14 -24.02
N ASP A 155 -1.01 5.67 -24.12
CA ASP A 155 -0.68 6.97 -24.71
C ASP A 155 -1.57 8.12 -24.19
N VAL A 156 -1.77 8.15 -22.87
CA VAL A 156 -2.55 9.21 -22.18
C VAL A 156 -1.80 9.71 -20.95
N PRO A 157 -2.02 10.97 -20.50
CA PRO A 157 -1.36 11.47 -19.30
C PRO A 157 -1.63 10.63 -18.04
N PRO A 158 -0.66 10.48 -17.10
CA PRO A 158 -0.84 9.70 -15.87
C PRO A 158 -2.02 10.15 -15.01
N THR A 159 -2.30 11.45 -14.99
CA THR A 159 -3.46 12.05 -14.31
C THR A 159 -4.79 11.57 -14.88
N THR A 160 -4.84 11.25 -16.17
CA THR A 160 -6.04 10.68 -16.81
C THR A 160 -6.31 9.28 -16.27
N VAL A 161 -5.28 8.43 -16.19
CA VAL A 161 -5.44 7.08 -15.65
C VAL A 161 -5.79 7.13 -14.16
N ALA A 162 -5.02 7.88 -13.37
CA ALA A 162 -5.20 8.01 -11.93
C ALA A 162 -6.56 8.59 -11.53
N ILE A 163 -6.98 9.70 -12.15
CA ILE A 163 -8.16 10.45 -11.69
C ILE A 163 -9.37 10.14 -12.55
N LYS A 164 -9.25 10.17 -13.89
CA LYS A 164 -10.41 10.01 -14.78
C LYS A 164 -10.87 8.56 -14.86
N TYR A 165 -9.94 7.60 -14.97
CA TYR A 165 -10.30 6.18 -15.07
C TYR A 165 -10.52 5.56 -13.70
N ASN A 166 -9.58 5.78 -12.77
CA ASN A 166 -9.63 5.15 -11.45
C ASN A 166 -10.37 5.96 -10.38
N GLY A 167 -10.60 7.26 -10.56
CA GLY A 167 -11.14 8.10 -9.48
C GLY A 167 -12.54 7.68 -9.01
N TRP A 168 -13.43 7.31 -9.93
CA TRP A 168 -14.77 6.86 -9.57
C TRP A 168 -14.74 5.50 -8.85
N PHE A 169 -13.94 4.57 -9.36
CA PHE A 169 -13.71 3.29 -8.70
C PHE A 169 -13.10 3.49 -7.31
N GLY A 170 -12.11 4.38 -7.18
CA GLY A 170 -11.44 4.71 -5.93
C GLY A 170 -12.40 5.30 -4.90
N LEU A 171 -13.33 6.16 -5.31
CA LEU A 171 -14.37 6.70 -4.42
C LEU A 171 -15.28 5.59 -3.87
N TRP A 172 -15.77 4.70 -4.74
CA TRP A 172 -16.59 3.57 -4.32
C TRP A 172 -15.83 2.59 -3.44
N PHE A 173 -14.57 2.32 -3.78
CA PHE A 173 -13.68 1.49 -2.98
C PHE A 173 -13.48 2.06 -1.58
N LEU A 174 -13.28 3.38 -1.45
CA LEU A 174 -13.18 4.06 -0.16
C LEU A 174 -14.47 3.90 0.66
N LEU A 175 -15.61 4.29 0.09
CA LEU A 175 -16.90 4.26 0.80
C LEU A 175 -17.25 2.84 1.25
N LEU A 176 -17.13 1.86 0.35
CA LEU A 176 -17.41 0.47 0.67
C LEU A 176 -16.45 -0.07 1.73
N SER A 177 -15.16 0.23 1.63
CA SER A 177 -14.16 -0.23 2.61
C SER A 177 -14.42 0.37 3.99
N THR A 178 -14.76 1.66 4.08
CA THR A 178 -15.12 2.30 5.37
C THR A 178 -16.32 1.60 6.02
N VAL A 179 -17.36 1.30 5.24
CA VAL A 179 -18.56 0.59 5.71
C VAL A 179 -18.20 -0.82 6.19
N VAL A 180 -17.43 -1.57 5.38
CA VAL A 180 -17.00 -2.94 5.73
C VAL A 180 -16.15 -2.94 7.00
N ILE A 181 -15.20 -2.01 7.14
CA ILE A 181 -14.37 -1.92 8.35
C ILE A 181 -15.24 -1.64 9.56
N TYR A 182 -16.18 -0.69 9.47
CA TYR A 182 -17.06 -0.33 10.57
C TYR A 182 -17.87 -1.53 11.08
N PHE A 183 -18.49 -2.29 10.18
CA PHE A 183 -19.27 -3.49 10.54
C PHE A 183 -18.44 -4.69 10.97
N PHE A 184 -17.20 -4.80 10.50
CA PHE A 184 -16.32 -5.91 10.87
C PHE A 184 -15.62 -5.69 12.23
N THR A 185 -15.58 -4.45 12.70
CA THR A 185 -14.82 -4.06 13.91
C THR A 185 -15.67 -3.50 15.06
N ASN A 186 -16.97 -3.33 14.85
CA ASN A 186 -18.00 -3.22 15.91
C ASN A 186 -18.75 -4.54 16.03
#